data_AF-A0A7Y3BVG8-F1
#
_entry.id   AF-A0A7Y3BVG8-F1
#
_cell.length_a   1.000
_cell.length_b   1.000
_cell.length_c   1.000
_cell.angle_alpha   90.00
_cell.angle_beta   90.00
_cell.angle_gamma   90.00
#
_symmetry.space_group_name_H-M   'P 1'
#
loop_
_entity.id
_entity.type
_entity.pdbx_description
1 polymer ?
#
loop_
_entity_poly.entity_id
_entity_poly.type
_entity_poly.pdbx_seq_one_letter_code
_entity_poly.pdbx_strand_id
1 'polypeptide(L)' 'TWEAWEVRSALDRMSPEHREVVEAVHFHGLTQAETATKLGVALGTVKSRSHRAHERLAALLSHLREASA' A
#
# COMPACT_ATOMS: atom_id res chain seq x y z
N THR A 1 10.69 -7.10 14.11
CA THR A 1 11.42 -8.14 13.37
C THR A 1 12.08 -7.50 12.16
N TRP A 2 13.07 -8.16 11.55
CA TRP A 2 13.68 -7.71 10.29
C TRP A 2 12.62 -7.42 9.21
N GLU A 3 11.63 -8.30 9.09
CA GLU A 3 10.50 -8.14 8.15
C GLU A 3 9.71 -6.84 8.37
N ALA A 4 9.47 -6.45 9.63
CA ALA A 4 8.75 -5.20 9.92
C ALA A 4 9.53 -3.95 9.48
N TRP A 5 10.87 -4.02 9.52
CA TRP A 5 11.73 -2.93 9.02
C TRP A 5 11.73 -2.89 7.49
N GLU A 6 11.78 -4.03 6.83
CA GLU A 6 11.68 -4.16 5.37
C GLU A 6 10.35 -3.62 4.83
N VAL A 7 9.23 -3.97 5.48
CA VAL A 7 7.91 -3.43 5.13
C VAL A 7 7.88 -1.91 5.28
N ARG A 8 8.43 -1.37 6.36
CA ARG A 8 8.49 0.09 6.56
C ARG A 8 9.32 0.79 5.49
N SER A 9 10.50 0.25 5.21
CA SER A 9 11.39 0.76 4.16
C SER A 9 10.75 0.69 2.76
N ALA A 10 9.96 -0.35 2.48
CA ALA A 10 9.21 -0.44 1.23
C ALA A 10 8.11 0.65 1.14
N LEU A 11 7.34 0.86 2.21
CA LEU A 11 6.34 1.93 2.27
C LEU A 11 6.99 3.31 2.09
N ASP A 12 8.17 3.53 2.68
CA ASP A 12 8.95 4.77 2.55
C ASP A 12 9.37 5.07 1.10
N ARG A 13 9.49 4.05 0.25
CA ARG A 13 9.86 4.15 -1.17
C ARG A 13 8.66 4.27 -2.12
N MET A 14 7.43 4.17 -1.61
CA MET A 14 6.20 4.39 -2.38
C MET A 14 5.93 5.89 -2.55
N SER A 15 5.22 6.26 -3.62
CA SER A 15 4.71 7.62 -3.74
C SER A 15 3.72 7.91 -2.60
N PRO A 16 3.53 9.17 -2.20
CA PRO A 16 2.59 9.54 -1.14
C PRO A 16 1.19 8.97 -1.39
N GLU A 17 0.69 9.04 -2.63
CA GLU A 17 -0.65 8.58 -2.97
C GLU A 17 -0.79 7.06 -2.85
N HIS A 18 0.25 6.32 -3.25
CA HIS A 18 0.27 4.86 -3.08
C HIS A 18 0.39 4.45 -1.62
N ARG A 19 1.17 5.18 -0.82
CA ARG A 19 1.28 4.93 0.62
C ARG A 19 -0.06 5.20 1.32
N GLU A 20 -0.65 6.37 1.10
CA GLU A 20 -1.91 6.78 1.73
C GLU A 20 -3.03 5.76 1.51
N VAL A 21 -3.17 5.22 0.29
CA VAL A 21 -4.21 4.22 0.01
C VAL A 21 -3.94 2.89 0.70
N VAL A 22 -2.67 2.50 0.85
CA VAL A 22 -2.26 1.29 1.57
C VAL A 22 -2.51 1.46 3.07
N GLU A 23 -2.14 2.59 3.65
CA GLU A 23 -2.34 2.89 5.06
C GLU A 23 -3.84 2.98 5.41
N ALA A 24 -4.64 3.66 4.57
CA ALA A 24 -6.08 3.75 4.74
C ALA A 24 -6.74 2.37 4.82
N VAL A 25 -6.42 1.46 3.90
CA VAL A 25 -7.04 0.14 3.83
C VAL A 25 -6.49 -0.80 4.90
N HIS A 26 -5.17 -0.88 5.04
CA HIS A 26 -4.53 -1.93 5.83
C HIS A 26 -4.23 -1.54 7.28
N PHE A 27 -3.97 -0.26 7.57
CA PHE A 27 -3.71 0.18 8.94
C PHE A 27 -4.93 0.80 9.61
N HIS A 28 -5.77 1.48 8.83
CA HIS A 28 -7.00 2.09 9.35
C HIS A 28 -8.26 1.25 9.09
N GLY A 29 -8.16 0.15 8.35
CA GLY A 29 -9.30 -0.75 8.09
C GLY A 29 -10.43 -0.10 7.29
N LEU A 30 -10.13 0.98 6.56
CA LEU A 30 -11.15 1.70 5.80
C LEU A 30 -11.57 0.92 4.57
N THR A 31 -12.87 0.95 4.27
CA THR A 31 -13.39 0.52 2.99
C THR A 31 -12.90 1.43 1.86
N GLN A 32 -13.03 0.99 0.61
CA GLN A 32 -12.67 1.82 -0.54
C GLN A 32 -13.51 3.10 -0.62
N ALA A 33 -14.77 3.07 -0.17
CA ALA A 33 -15.65 4.23 -0.13
C ALA A 33 -15.21 5.23 0.94
N GLU A 34 -14.91 4.77 2.15
CA GLU A 34 -14.38 5.63 3.21
C GLU A 34 -13.01 6.21 2.85
N THR A 35 -12.16 5.42 2.20
CA THR A 35 -10.87 5.88 1.67
C THR A 35 -11.06 6.96 0.60
N ALA A 36 -12.04 6.82 -0.29
CA ALA A 36 -12.37 7.82 -1.30
C ALA A 36 -12.77 9.15 -0.64
N THR A 37 -13.64 9.08 0.36
CA THR A 37 -14.04 10.25 1.16
C THR A 37 -12.86 10.87 1.90
N LYS A 38 -12.04 10.06 2.59
CA LYS A 38 -10.88 10.52 3.38
C LYS A 38 -9.84 11.22 2.50
N LEU A 39 -9.56 10.68 1.32
CA LEU A 39 -8.55 11.19 0.41
C LEU A 39 -9.09 12.27 -0.56
N GLY A 40 -10.40 12.53 -0.56
CA GLY A 40 -11.02 13.50 -1.47
C GLY A 40 -10.92 13.14 -2.95
N VAL A 41 -10.97 11.84 -3.28
CA VAL A 41 -10.83 11.33 -4.66
C VAL A 41 -11.99 10.43 -5.06
N ALA A 42 -12.18 10.19 -6.35
CA ALA A 42 -13.22 9.28 -6.84
C ALA A 42 -12.96 7.83 -6.40
N LEU A 43 -14.04 7.06 -6.18
CA LEU A 43 -13.94 5.63 -5.84
C LEU A 43 -13.16 4.82 -6.90
N GLY A 44 -13.31 5.15 -8.18
CA GLY A 44 -12.52 4.54 -9.27
C GLY A 44 -11.02 4.85 -9.17
N THR A 45 -10.66 6.04 -8.69
CA THR A 45 -9.28 6.42 -8.40
C THR A 45 -8.74 5.60 -7.24
N VAL A 46 -9.50 5.38 -6.17
CA VAL A 46 -9.09 4.50 -5.06
C VAL A 46 -8.80 3.09 -5.58
N LYS A 47 -9.72 2.49 -6.34
CA LYS A 47 -9.55 1.14 -6.89
C LYS A 47 -8.28 1.00 -7.73
N SER A 48 -8.10 1.89 -8.71
CA SER A 48 -6.94 1.86 -9.61
C SER A 48 -5.63 2.17 -8.87
N ARG A 49 -5.66 3.10 -7.91
CA ARG A 49 -4.51 3.45 -7.07
C ARG A 49 -4.13 2.32 -6.12
N SER A 50 -5.10 1.65 -5.48
CA SER A 50 -4.86 0.47 -4.63
C SER A 50 -4.19 -0.64 -5.42
N HIS A 51 -4.68 -0.93 -6.63
CA HIS A 51 -4.09 -1.95 -7.49
C HIS A 51 -2.61 -1.66 -7.80
N ARG A 52 -2.30 -0.45 -8.30
CA ARG A 52 -0.92 -0.04 -8.60
C ARG A 52 -0.03 0.01 -7.35
N ALA A 53 -0.60 0.44 -6.22
CA ALA A 53 0.11 0.46 -4.95
C ALA A 53 0.49 -0.95 -4.48
N HIS A 54 -0.41 -1.93 -4.63
CA HIS A 54 -0.13 -3.33 -4.29
C HIS A 54 0.90 -3.96 -5.23
N GLU A 55 0.82 -3.72 -6.54
CA GLU A 55 1.86 -4.17 -7.49
C GLU A 55 3.23 -3.59 -7.14
N ARG A 56 3.28 -2.28 -6.83
CA ARG A 56 4.52 -1.61 -6.43
C ARG A 56 5.07 -2.18 -5.12
N LEU A 57 4.21 -2.39 -4.13
CA LEU A 57 4.63 -2.93 -2.84
C LEU A 57 5.14 -4.37 -2.97
N ALA A 58 4.47 -5.21 -3.76
CA ALA A 58 4.91 -6.56 -4.06
C ALA A 58 6.29 -6.58 -4.75
N ALA A 59 6.53 -5.67 -5.70
CA ALA A 59 7.82 -5.54 -6.35
C ALA A 59 8.94 -5.07 -5.39
N LEU A 60 8.63 -4.21 -4.42
CA LEU A 60 9.59 -3.73 -3.42
C LEU A 60 9.94 -4.78 -2.36
N LEU A 61 9.06 -5.77 -2.14
CA LEU A 61 9.21 -6.83 -1.14
C LEU A 61 9.51 -8.20 -1.77
N SER A 62 9.80 -8.27 -3.06
CA SER A 62 9.95 -9.55 -3.77
C SER A 62 11.07 -10.44 -3.20
N HIS A 63 12.12 -9.83 -2.66
CA HIS A 63 13.25 -10.52 -2.02
C HIS A 63 12.86 -11.27 -0.74
N LEU A 64 11.79 -10.84 -0.05
CA LEU A 64 11.29 -11.57 1.12
C LEU A 64 10.71 -12.94 0.75
N ARG A 65 10.21 -13.08 -0.49
CA ARG A 65 9.71 -14.36 -1.01
C ARG A 65 10.85 -15.33 -1.32
N GLU A 66 12.01 -14.81 -1.69
CA GLU A 66 13.23 -15.59 -1.97
C GLU A 66 13.94 -16.00 -0.68
N ALA A 67 13.89 -15.17 0.37
CA ALA A 67 14.50 -15.45 1.66
C ALA A 67 13.77 -16.54 2.49
N SER A 68 12.53 -16.89 2.10
CA SER A 68 11.72 -17.94 2.74
C SER A 68 11.71 -19.26 1.96
N ALA A 69 12.46 -19.37 0.86
CA ALA A 69 12.65 -20.59 0.07
C ALA A 69 13.97 -21.28 0.44
#